data_AF-A0A662VGK7-F1
#
_entry.id   AF-A0A662VGK7-F1
#
_cell.length_a   1.000
_cell.length_b   1.000
_cell.length_c   1.000
_cell.angle_alpha   90.00
_cell.angle_beta   90.00
_cell.angle_gamma   90.00
#
_symmetry.space_group_name_H-M   'P 1'
#
loop_
_entity.id
_entity.type
_entity.pdbx_description
1 polymer ?
#
loop_
_entity_poly.entity_id
_entity_poly.type
_entity_poly.pdbx_seq_one_letter_code
_entity_poly.pdbx_strand_id
1 'polypeptide(L)'
;MRMIVMGFASNIHEKNYYEKLYSEVMSVMNSFKYVDVVDEIYTSVPSISLDKYDLIIAVHLTGATSGLVYKTVIPYNKPVLLIAND
;
A
#
# COMPACT_ATOMS: atom_id res chain seq x y z
N MET A 1 -7.12 -16.90 3.66
CA MET A 1 -6.13 -15.98 3.08
C MET A 1 -6.45 -14.58 3.57
N ARG A 2 -5.57 -13.96 4.37
CA ARG A 2 -5.68 -12.55 4.78
C ARG A 2 -4.81 -11.68 3.89
N MET A 3 -5.34 -10.56 3.43
CA MET A 3 -4.64 -9.63 2.54
C MET A 3 -4.50 -8.28 3.24
N ILE A 4 -3.45 -7.54 2.93
CA ILE A 4 -3.28 -6.15 3.38
C ILE A 4 -3.13 -5.24 2.18
N VAL A 5 -3.83 -4.10 2.19
CA VAL A 5 -3.67 -3.03 1.20
C VAL A 5 -2.93 -1.87 1.84
N MET A 6 -1.85 -1.41 1.19
CA MET A 6 -1.00 -0.33 1.68
C MET A 6 -0.78 0.70 0.57
N GLY A 7 -1.05 1.97 0.86
CA GLY A 7 -0.76 3.09 -0.02
C GLY A 7 0.67 3.60 0.13
N PHE A 8 1.35 3.82 -0.98
CA PHE A 8 2.70 4.37 -1.01
C PHE A 8 2.76 5.60 -1.91
N ALA A 9 3.35 6.68 -1.39
CA ALA A 9 3.50 7.94 -2.11
C ALA A 9 4.91 8.52 -1.97
N SER A 10 5.32 9.34 -2.92
CA SER A 10 6.49 10.19 -2.85
C SER A 10 6.11 11.51 -2.19
N ASN A 11 6.97 12.02 -1.32
CA ASN A 11 6.78 13.30 -0.63
C ASN A 11 6.92 14.53 -1.56
N ILE A 12 7.21 14.32 -2.85
CA ILE A 12 7.31 15.36 -3.87
C ILE A 12 5.92 15.89 -4.27
N HIS A 13 4.88 15.07 -4.11
CA HIS A 13 3.51 15.44 -4.47
C HIS A 13 2.73 15.98 -3.27
N GLU A 14 1.75 16.84 -3.52
CA GLU A 14 0.85 17.34 -2.47
C GLU A 14 0.04 16.23 -1.83
N LYS A 15 -0.12 16.30 -0.51
CA LYS A 15 -0.81 15.27 0.27
C LYS A 15 -2.23 14.97 -0.21
N ASN A 16 -2.98 16.02 -0.51
CA ASN A 16 -4.35 15.92 -0.99
C ASN A 16 -4.48 15.13 -2.30
N TYR A 17 -3.44 15.14 -3.14
CA TYR A 17 -3.45 14.42 -4.42
C TYR A 17 -3.48 12.91 -4.20
N TYR A 18 -2.54 12.37 -3.41
CA TYR A 18 -2.47 10.92 -3.18
C TYR A 18 -3.55 10.42 -2.22
N GLU A 19 -4.05 11.26 -1.30
CA GLU A 19 -5.19 10.90 -0.45
C GLU A 19 -6.47 10.70 -1.26
N LYS A 20 -6.74 11.55 -2.24
CA LYS A 20 -7.91 11.40 -3.11
C LYS A 20 -7.84 10.08 -3.89
N LEU A 21 -6.70 9.78 -4.51
CA LEU A 21 -6.49 8.52 -5.23
C LEU A 21 -6.69 7.31 -4.31
N TYR A 22 -6.14 7.38 -3.10
CA TYR A 22 -6.24 6.26 -2.18
C TYR A 22 -7.66 6.06 -1.66
N SER A 23 -8.45 7.13 -1.49
CA SER A 23 -9.85 7.03 -1.05
C SER A 23 -10.71 6.18 -1.98
N GLU A 24 -10.45 6.23 -3.30
CA GLU A 24 -11.14 5.40 -4.29
C GLU A 24 -10.78 3.93 -4.09
N VAL A 25 -9.50 3.61 -3.89
CA VAL A 25 -9.03 2.26 -3.58
C VAL A 25 -9.65 1.74 -2.28
N MET A 26 -9.64 2.55 -1.23
CA MET A 26 -10.24 2.19 0.06
C MET A 26 -11.74 1.87 -0.08
N SER A 27 -12.48 2.67 -0.87
CA SER A 27 -13.92 2.49 -1.07
C SER A 27 -14.26 1.12 -1.68
N VAL A 28 -13.41 0.63 -2.59
CA VAL A 28 -13.57 -0.69 -3.22
C VAL A 28 -13.08 -1.79 -2.27
N MET A 29 -11.88 -1.63 -1.74
CA MET A 29 -11.17 -2.69 -1.01
C MET A 29 -11.80 -2.99 0.36
N ASN A 30 -12.43 -2.01 1.01
CA ASN A 30 -13.11 -2.20 2.30
C ASN A 30 -14.36 -3.11 2.20
N SER A 31 -14.87 -3.37 1.01
CA SER A 31 -16.02 -4.29 0.83
C SER A 31 -15.64 -5.78 0.96
N PHE A 32 -14.34 -6.10 0.97
CA PHE A 32 -13.87 -7.49 0.98
C PHE A 32 -13.54 -7.99 2.39
N LYS A 33 -14.23 -9.04 2.82
CA LYS A 33 -14.16 -9.64 4.18
C LYS A 33 -12.75 -9.98 4.70
N TYR A 34 -11.79 -10.25 3.83
CA TYR A 34 -10.45 -10.72 4.20
C TYR A 34 -9.33 -9.76 3.79
N VAL A 35 -9.69 -8.51 3.54
CA VAL A 35 -8.76 -7.43 3.20
C VAL A 35 -8.71 -6.45 4.36
N ASP A 36 -7.53 -6.29 4.95
CA ASP A 36 -7.26 -5.18 5.87
C ASP A 36 -6.71 -4.02 5.04
N VAL A 37 -7.44 -2.91 4.96
CA VAL A 37 -6.98 -1.69 4.28
C VAL A 37 -6.34 -0.77 5.31
N VAL A 38 -5.09 -0.38 5.09
CA VAL A 38 -4.39 0.56 5.98
C VAL A 38 -4.76 1.98 5.59
N ASP A 39 -5.31 2.76 6.51
CA ASP A 39 -5.70 4.16 6.24
C ASP A 39 -4.49 5.08 5.98
N GLU A 40 -3.33 4.75 6.58
CA GLU A 40 -2.10 5.53 6.44
C GLU A 40 -1.45 5.32 5.07
N ILE A 41 -1.01 6.44 4.47
CA ILE A 41 -0.24 6.45 3.23
C ILE A 41 1.23 6.66 3.57
N TYR A 42 2.08 5.73 3.13
CA TYR A 42 3.48 5.70 3.49
C TYR A 42 4.35 6.44 2.49
N THR A 43 5.09 7.44 2.98
CA THR A 43 6.17 8.13 2.25
C THR A 43 7.56 7.72 2.75
N SER A 44 7.62 6.81 3.70
CA SER A 44 8.83 6.23 4.31
C SER A 44 8.53 4.78 4.74
N VAL A 45 9.57 4.00 5.06
CA VAL A 45 9.40 2.58 5.41
C VAL A 45 8.55 2.47 6.70
N PRO A 46 7.39 1.81 6.66
CA PRO A 46 6.49 1.73 7.79
C PRO A 46 7.01 0.79 8.88
N SER A 47 6.68 1.10 10.13
CA SER A 47 6.90 0.21 11.27
C SER A 47 5.66 -0.67 11.52
N ILE A 48 5.33 -1.54 10.57
CA ILE A 48 4.19 -2.46 10.63
C ILE A 48 4.64 -3.91 10.43
N SER A 49 4.17 -4.85 11.24
CA SER A 49 4.39 -6.29 10.99
C SER A 49 3.41 -6.79 9.93
N LEU A 50 3.95 -7.46 8.91
CA LEU A 50 3.17 -8.07 7.85
C LEU A 50 2.98 -9.59 8.05
N ASP A 51 3.42 -10.15 9.18
CA ASP A 51 3.57 -11.60 9.41
C ASP A 51 2.24 -12.38 9.33
N LYS A 52 1.12 -11.75 9.69
CA LYS A 52 -0.22 -12.37 9.68
C LYS A 52 -0.92 -12.37 8.30
N TYR A 53 -0.34 -11.74 7.29
CA TYR A 53 -0.93 -11.61 5.95
C TYR A 53 -0.34 -12.62 4.98
N ASP A 54 -1.14 -13.15 4.07
CA ASP A 54 -0.71 -14.10 3.05
C ASP A 54 -0.33 -13.39 1.73
N LEU A 55 -0.87 -12.19 1.50
CA LEU A 55 -0.64 -11.37 0.31
C LEU A 55 -0.57 -9.89 0.71
N ILE A 56 0.42 -9.19 0.16
CA ILE A 56 0.55 -7.74 0.30
C ILE A 56 0.10 -7.10 -1.02
N ILE A 57 -0.81 -6.15 -0.96
CA ILE A 57 -1.25 -5.33 -2.09
C ILE A 57 -0.64 -3.94 -1.88
N ALA A 58 0.40 -3.63 -2.64
CA ALA A 58 1.07 -2.34 -2.58
C ALA A 58 0.55 -1.43 -3.69
N VAL A 59 -0.02 -0.29 -3.30
CA VAL A 59 -0.60 0.70 -4.21
C VAL A 59 0.40 1.84 -4.38
N HIS A 60 0.96 1.96 -5.58
CA HIS A 60 1.78 3.10 -5.97
C HIS A 60 0.87 4.26 -6.34
N LEU A 61 0.67 5.19 -5.40
CA LEU A 61 -0.19 6.37 -5.59
C LEU A 61 0.49 7.47 -6.39
N THR A 62 1.82 7.44 -6.47
CA THR A 62 2.66 8.39 -7.19
C THR A 62 3.93 7.67 -7.68
N GLY A 63 4.64 8.29 -8.63
CA GLY A 63 5.92 7.79 -9.13
C GLY A 63 7.02 7.69 -8.07
N ALA A 64 8.10 6.99 -8.41
CA ALA A 64 9.30 6.82 -7.58
C ALA A 64 9.12 6.11 -6.22
N THR A 65 8.06 5.32 -6.06
CA THR A 65 7.74 4.60 -4.80
C THR A 65 8.20 3.13 -4.78
N SER A 66 8.73 2.58 -5.88
CA SER A 66 9.20 1.18 -5.99
C SER A 66 10.25 0.80 -4.95
N GLY A 67 11.22 1.67 -4.69
CA GLY A 67 12.25 1.42 -3.68
C GLY A 67 11.69 1.39 -2.25
N LEU A 68 10.65 2.17 -1.98
CA LEU A 68 9.96 2.17 -0.70
C LEU A 68 9.15 0.89 -0.50
N VAL A 69 8.37 0.48 -1.51
CA VAL A 69 7.61 -0.78 -1.49
C VAL A 69 8.56 -1.95 -1.28
N TYR A 70 9.64 -2.03 -2.07
CA TYR A 70 10.62 -3.11 -1.95
C TYR A 70 11.17 -3.24 -0.52
N LYS A 71 11.62 -2.15 0.09
CA LYS A 71 12.15 -2.15 1.47
C LYS A 71 11.11 -2.57 2.51
N THR A 72 9.84 -2.28 2.25
CA THR A 72 8.73 -2.63 3.15
C THR A 72 8.41 -4.13 3.08
N VAL A 73 8.43 -4.71 1.88
CA VAL A 73 7.95 -6.10 1.67
C VAL A 73 9.06 -7.16 1.69
N ILE A 74 10.30 -6.79 1.33
CA ILE A 74 11.43 -7.74 1.23
C ILE A 74 11.70 -8.54 2.51
N PRO A 75 11.56 -8.00 3.74
CA PRO A 75 11.86 -8.76 4.96
C PRO A 75 10.89 -9.92 5.21
N TYR A 76 9.70 -9.89 4.61
CA TYR A 76 8.62 -10.82 4.91
C TYR A 76 8.55 -12.00 3.94
N ASN A 77 9.24 -11.93 2.78
CA ASN A 77 9.24 -12.96 1.73
C ASN A 77 7.83 -13.46 1.35
N LYS A 78 6.91 -12.51 1.09
CA LYS A 78 5.50 -12.81 0.77
C LYS A 78 5.17 -12.44 -0.66
N PRO A 79 4.14 -13.06 -1.27
CA PRO A 79 3.57 -12.58 -2.51
C PRO A 79 3.17 -11.11 -2.40
N VAL A 80 3.48 -10.34 -3.46
CA VAL A 80 3.13 -8.92 -3.56
C VAL A 80 2.39 -8.68 -4.87
N LEU A 81 1.20 -8.09 -4.78
CA LEU A 81 0.48 -7.52 -5.91
C LEU A 81 0.77 -6.02 -5.96
N LEU A 82 1.33 -5.55 -7.06
CA LEU A 82 1.59 -4.12 -7.29
C LEU A 82 0.44 -3.54 -8.10
N ILE A 83 -0.16 -2.47 -7.58
CA ILE A 83 -1.13 -1.64 -8.30
C ILE A 83 -0.44 -0.31 -8.58
N ALA A 84 -0.15 -0.03 -9.84
CA ALA A 84 0.44 1.23 -10.27
C ALA A 84 -0.63 2.11 -10.89
N ASN A 85 -0.70 3.37 -10.44
CA ASN A 85 -1.48 4.41 -11.09
C ASN A 85 -0.51 5.28 -11.90
N ASP A 86 -0.67 5.29 -13.22
CA ASP A 86 0.12 6.09 -14.17
C ASP A 86 -0.61 7.39 -14.53
#